data_AF-A0A2E6W676-F1
#
_entry.id   AF-A0A2E6W676-F1
#
_cell.length_a   1.000
_cell.length_b   1.000
_cell.length_c   1.000
_cell.angle_alpha   90.00
_cell.angle_beta   90.00
_cell.angle_gamma   90.00
#
_symmetry.space_group_name_H-M   'P 1'
#
loop_
_entity.id
_entity.type
_entity.pdbx_description
1 polymer ?
#
loop_
_entity_poly.entity_id
_entity_poly.type
_entity_poly.pdbx_seq_one_letter_code
_entity_poly.pdbx_strand_id
1 'polypeptide(L)' 'MSFSWPRSHKWEENIEHEVTDGLRDLIYEQYDVEEIGQLTEEQMDEVQAFREELSEYSPLQWAFSNVYSEWEMEQEELQ' A
#
# COMPACT_ATOMS: atom_id res chain seq x y z
N MET A 1 35.38 3.50 16.09
CA MET A 1 34.59 2.57 15.26
C MET A 1 33.33 3.30 14.86
N SER A 2 33.02 3.40 13.58
CA SER A 2 31.73 3.91 13.10
C SER A 2 30.75 2.74 13.08
N PHE A 3 29.57 2.94 13.66
CA PHE A 3 28.46 2.01 13.48
C PHE A 3 28.02 2.07 12.01
N SER A 4 27.85 0.92 11.37
CA SER A 4 27.36 0.82 10.00
C SER A 4 26.41 -0.37 9.91
N TRP A 5 25.26 -0.17 9.28
CA TRP A 5 24.31 -1.23 8.96
C TRP A 5 24.36 -1.46 7.44
N PRO A 6 25.11 -2.47 6.97
CA PRO A 6 25.18 -2.77 5.55
C PRO A 6 23.81 -3.16 5.01
N ARG A 7 23.44 -2.62 3.85
CA ARG A 7 22.17 -2.92 3.17
C ARG A 7 20.91 -2.50 3.96
N SER A 8 20.99 -1.50 4.83
CA SER A 8 19.80 -0.95 5.51
C SER A 8 18.68 -0.59 4.52
N HIS A 9 19.03 0.01 3.37
CA HIS A 9 18.09 0.30 2.29
C HIS A 9 17.35 -0.94 1.77
N LYS A 10 18.01 -2.12 1.71
CA LYS A 10 17.33 -3.37 1.30
C LYS A 10 16.35 -3.87 2.33
N TRP A 11 16.59 -3.60 3.61
CA TRP A 11 15.62 -3.91 4.65
C TRP A 11 14.40 -3.00 4.55
N GLU A 12 14.60 -1.70 4.31
CA GLU A 12 13.51 -0.74 4.09
C GLU A 12 12.66 -1.13 2.87
N GLU A 13 13.30 -1.41 1.72
CA GLU A 13 12.62 -1.89 0.51
C GLU A 13 11.82 -3.18 0.76
N ASN A 14 12.41 -4.15 1.49
CA ASN A 14 11.71 -5.40 1.80
C ASN A 14 10.50 -5.18 2.71
N ILE A 15 10.63 -4.33 3.73
CA ILE A 15 9.53 -3.99 4.62
C ILE A 15 8.41 -3.35 3.82
N GLU A 16 8.73 -2.38 2.95
CA GLU A 16 7.77 -1.73 2.06
C GLU A 16 7.03 -2.74 1.18
N HIS A 17 7.77 -3.69 0.59
CA HIS A 17 7.18 -4.74 -0.24
C HIS A 17 6.22 -5.63 0.57
N GLU A 18 6.66 -6.13 1.72
CA GLU A 18 5.84 -7.01 2.58
C GLU A 18 4.58 -6.32 3.07
N VAL A 19 4.66 -5.04 3.45
CA VAL A 19 3.46 -4.31 3.90
C VAL A 19 2.52 -3.97 2.75
N THR A 20 3.04 -3.71 1.55
CA THR A 20 2.23 -3.45 0.35
C THR A 20 1.48 -4.71 -0.08
N ASP A 21 2.19 -5.84 -0.16
CA ASP A 21 1.59 -7.13 -0.52
C ASP A 21 0.55 -7.56 0.52
N GLY A 22 0.84 -7.40 1.81
CA GLY A 22 -0.15 -7.69 2.87
C GLY A 22 -1.39 -6.79 2.84
N LEU A 23 -1.25 -5.52 2.43
CA LEU A 23 -2.41 -4.63 2.25
C LEU A 23 -3.26 -5.05 1.05
N ARG A 24 -2.63 -5.43 -0.07
CA ARG A 24 -3.34 -5.96 -1.25
C ARG A 24 -4.13 -7.20 -0.90
N ASP A 25 -3.50 -8.18 -0.24
CA ASP A 25 -4.17 -9.41 0.19
C ASP A 25 -5.37 -9.11 1.09
N LEU A 26 -5.23 -8.17 2.04
CA LEU A 26 -6.33 -7.73 2.89
C LEU A 26 -7.47 -7.13 2.06
N ILE A 27 -7.18 -6.25 1.10
CA ILE A 27 -8.17 -5.61 0.24
C ILE A 27 -8.90 -6.65 -0.62
N TYR A 28 -8.17 -7.60 -1.20
CA TYR A 28 -8.72 -8.70 -2.00
C TYR A 28 -9.68 -9.55 -1.17
N GLU A 29 -9.30 -9.90 0.06
CA GLU A 29 -10.16 -10.65 0.97
C GLU A 29 -11.36 -9.85 1.48
N GLN A 30 -11.21 -8.56 1.78
CA GLN A 30 -12.29 -7.74 2.34
C GLN A 30 -13.36 -7.39 1.29
N TYR A 31 -12.94 -7.07 0.07
CA TYR A 31 -13.83 -6.61 -0.99
C TYR A 31 -14.19 -7.70 -2.03
N ASP A 32 -13.65 -8.91 -1.88
CA ASP A 32 -13.85 -10.04 -2.80
C ASP A 32 -13.48 -9.68 -4.25
N VAL A 33 -12.31 -9.06 -4.40
CA VAL A 33 -11.76 -8.61 -5.68
C VAL A 33 -10.44 -9.33 -5.99
N GLU A 34 -10.13 -9.49 -7.27
CA GLU A 34 -8.89 -10.13 -7.72
C GLU A 34 -7.78 -9.11 -8.04
N GLU A 35 -8.17 -7.86 -8.32
CA GLU A 35 -7.28 -6.78 -8.74
C GLU A 35 -7.68 -5.47 -8.06
N ILE A 36 -6.70 -4.59 -7.83
CA ILE A 36 -6.91 -3.33 -7.12
C ILE A 36 -7.86 -2.42 -7.90
N GLY A 37 -7.77 -2.34 -9.23
CA GLY A 37 -8.65 -1.53 -10.08
C GLY A 37 -10.11 -1.98 -10.13
N GLN A 38 -10.46 -3.14 -9.55
CA GLN A 38 -11.85 -3.53 -9.36
C GLN A 38 -12.52 -2.78 -8.20
N LEU A 39 -11.74 -2.12 -7.34
CA LEU A 39 -12.26 -1.30 -6.25
C LEU A 39 -13.00 -0.08 -6.81
N THR A 40 -14.16 0.20 -6.21
CA THR A 40 -14.87 1.46 -6.45
C THR A 40 -14.17 2.62 -5.75
N GLU A 41 -14.43 3.85 -6.22
CA GLU A 41 -13.99 5.08 -5.53
C GLU A 41 -14.39 5.07 -4.04
N GLU A 42 -15.62 4.65 -3.71
CA GLU A 42 -16.09 4.59 -2.32
C GLU A 42 -15.28 3.60 -1.47
N GLN A 43 -14.90 2.44 -2.02
CA GLN A 43 -14.08 1.46 -1.30
C GLN A 43 -12.64 1.97 -1.11
N MET A 44 -12.08 2.65 -2.10
CA MET A 44 -10.77 3.26 -1.99
C MET A 44 -10.76 4.41 -0.98
N ASP A 45 -11.84 5.19 -0.90
CA ASP A 45 -12.01 6.24 0.12
C ASP A 45 -12.03 5.65 1.54
N GLU A 46 -12.67 4.49 1.76
CA GLU A 46 -12.62 3.79 3.06
C GLU A 46 -11.19 3.34 3.42
N VAL A 47 -10.45 2.81 2.44
CA VAL A 47 -9.04 2.41 2.60
C VAL A 47 -8.17 3.62 2.96
N GLN A 48 -8.39 4.77 2.32
CA GLN A 48 -7.69 6.02 2.64
C GLN A 48 -8.12 6.63 3.97
N ALA A 49 -9.37 6.47 4.38
CA ALA A 49 -9.83 6.93 5.70
C ALA A 49 -9.09 6.20 6.83
N PHE A 50 -8.85 4.90 6.69
CA PHE A 50 -8.04 4.15 7.65
C PHE A 50 -6.59 4.63 7.70
N ARG A 51 -6.03 5.04 6.56
CA ARG A 51 -4.69 5.63 6.49
C ARG A 51 -4.55 6.90 7.34
N GLU A 52 -5.60 7.72 7.45
CA GLU A 52 -5.58 8.94 8.29
C GLU A 52 -5.48 8.63 9.79
N GLU A 53 -5.94 7.45 10.23
CA GLU A 53 -5.82 7.01 11.62
C GLU A 53 -4.40 6.51 11.97
N LEU A 54 -3.59 6.19 10.96
CA LEU A 54 -2.23 5.70 11.15
C LEU A 54 -1.26 6.85 11.41
N SER A 55 -0.20 6.56 12.18
CA SER A 55 0.90 7.51 12.35
C SER A 55 1.52 7.86 11.00
N GLU A 56 1.86 9.14 10.80
CA GLU A 56 2.60 9.63 9.63
C GLU A 56 3.95 8.94 9.43
N TYR A 57 4.53 8.37 10.50
CA TYR A 57 5.78 7.62 10.47
C TYR A 57 5.58 6.10 10.35
N SER A 58 4.34 5.64 10.20
CA SER A 58 4.05 4.22 10.04
C SER A 58 4.56 3.75 8.67
N PRO A 59 5.34 2.66 8.59
CA PRO A 59 5.75 2.05 7.32
C PRO A 59 4.54 1.66 6.44
N LEU A 60 3.38 1.42 7.07
CA LEU A 60 2.14 1.14 6.36
C LEU A 60 1.70 2.29 5.45
N GLN A 61 2.06 3.54 5.75
CA GLN A 61 1.74 4.69 4.90
C GLN A 61 2.27 4.52 3.46
N TRP A 62 3.40 3.84 3.30
CA TRP A 62 3.96 3.51 1.99
C TRP A 62 3.07 2.53 1.23
N ALA A 63 2.59 1.47 1.90
CA ALA A 63 1.65 0.51 1.32
C ALA A 63 0.39 1.19 0.77
N PHE A 64 -0.26 2.05 1.57
CA PHE A 64 -1.46 2.76 1.13
C PHE A 64 -1.19 3.69 -0.06
N SER A 65 -0.02 4.35 -0.07
CA SER A 65 0.36 5.22 -1.19
C SER A 65 0.58 4.41 -2.46
N ASN A 66 1.26 3.26 -2.36
CA ASN A 66 1.52 2.37 -3.49
C ASN A 66 0.23 1.77 -4.06
N VAL A 67 -0.65 1.25 -3.21
CA VAL A 67 -1.95 0.69 -3.62
C VAL A 67 -2.85 1.74 -4.26
N TYR A 68 -2.88 2.96 -3.71
CA TYR A 68 -3.67 4.03 -4.31
C TYR A 68 -3.15 4.45 -5.69
N SER A 69 -1.83 4.57 -5.85
CA SER A 69 -1.24 4.86 -7.16
C SER A 69 -1.50 3.75 -8.16
N GLU A 70 -1.46 2.48 -7.74
CA GLU A 70 -1.84 1.34 -8.57
C GLU A 70 -3.30 1.42 -9.03
N TRP A 71 -4.22 1.69 -8.09
CA TRP A 71 -5.63 1.90 -8.41
C TRP A 71 -5.85 3.05 -9.40
N GLU A 72 -5.24 4.21 -9.17
CA GLU A 72 -5.35 5.39 -10.02
C GLU A 72 -4.90 5.09 -11.46
N MET A 73 -3.74 4.42 -11.61
CA MET A 73 -3.24 4.01 -12.92
C MET A 73 -4.18 3.03 -13.63
N GLU A 74 -4.71 2.03 -12.91
CA GLU A 74 -5.66 1.07 -13.48
C GLU A 74 -6.98 1.73 -13.91
N GLN A 75 -7.49 2.71 -13.14
CA GLN A 75 -8.65 3.50 -13.55
C GLN A 75 -8.38 4.34 -14.80
N GLU A 76 -7.19 4.93 -14.91
CA GLU A 76 -6.79 5.70 -16.10
C GLU A 76 -6.67 4.81 -17.36
N GLU A 77 -6.16 3.57 -17.22
CA GLU A 77 -6.05 2.63 -18.35
C GLU A 77 -7.41 2.10 -18.85
N LEU A 78 -8.45 2.14 -18.00
CA LEU A 78 -9.81 1.73 -18.34
C LEU A 78 -10.64 2.80 -19.07
N GLN A 79 -10.15 4.04 -19.18
CA GLN A 79 -10.80 5.18 -19.87
C GLN A 79 -10.41 5.30 -21.35
#